data_AF-A0A523P964-F1
#
_entry.id   AF-A0A523P964-F1
#
_cell.length_a   1.000
_cell.length_b   1.000
_cell.length_c   1.000
_cell.angle_alpha   90.00
_cell.angle_beta   90.00
_cell.angle_gamma   90.00
#
_symmetry.space_group_name_H-M   'P 1'
#
loop_
_entity.id
_entity.type
_entity.pdbx_description
1 polymer ?
#
loop_
_entity_poly.entity_id
_entity_poly.type
_entity_poly.pdbx_seq_one_letter_code
_entity_poly.pdbx_strand_id
1 'polypeptide(L)'
;MLERAGIPTVLVCSDEFGPLAHAQAQVLGMAALPLVPIPHPLAGNERKLVGAKAQAIAEEVASALTDPVESIGARYEGRFLSLTERRLDGGAVCVDEICAIDPAIAKKMI
;
A
#
# COMPACT_ATOMS: atom_id res chain seq x y z
N MET A 1 1.35 -21.36 2.48
CA MET A 1 1.01 -19.97 2.81
C MET A 1 1.25 -19.77 4.29
N LEU A 2 1.97 -18.71 4.65
CA LEU A 2 2.35 -18.40 6.03
C LEU A 2 1.11 -18.06 6.87
N GLU A 3 0.14 -17.41 6.24
CA GLU A 3 -1.16 -17.02 6.78
C GLU A 3 -1.95 -18.24 7.27
N ARG A 4 -1.97 -19.31 6.46
CA ARG A 4 -2.64 -20.57 6.83
C ARG A 4 -1.96 -21.29 7.99
N ALA A 5 -0.69 -20.96 8.27
CA ALA A 5 0.04 -21.46 9.42
C ALA A 5 -0.12 -20.57 10.66
N GLY A 6 -0.97 -19.53 10.60
CA GLY A 6 -1.18 -18.59 11.71
C GLY A 6 -0.03 -17.61 11.93
N ILE A 7 0.89 -17.48 10.96
CA ILE A 7 2.00 -16.53 11.01
C ILE A 7 1.47 -15.17 10.53
N PRO A 8 1.62 -14.08 11.31
CA PRO A 8 1.26 -12.74 10.85
C PRO A 8 2.03 -12.36 9.59
N THR A 9 1.32 -11.86 8.57
CA THR A 9 1.92 -11.38 7.33
C THR A 9 1.37 -10.01 6.95
N VAL A 10 2.19 -9.27 6.22
CA VAL A 10 1.84 -7.99 5.61
C VAL A 10 2.32 -8.05 4.17
N LEU A 11 1.46 -7.67 3.22
CA LEU A 11 1.88 -7.45 1.85
C LEU A 11 2.29 -6.00 1.68
N VAL A 12 3.56 -5.79 1.33
CA VAL A 12 4.04 -4.49 0.87
C VAL A 12 4.11 -4.52 -0.65
N CYS A 13 3.38 -3.64 -1.32
CA CYS A 13 3.38 -3.53 -2.77
C CYS A 13 3.28 -2.08 -3.23
N SER A 14 3.58 -1.82 -4.51
CA SER A 14 3.27 -0.52 -5.08
C SER A 14 1.76 -0.28 -5.02
N ASP A 15 1.37 0.95 -4.70
CA ASP A 15 -0.02 1.44 -4.80
C ASP A 15 -0.69 1.11 -6.15
N GLU A 16 0.08 1.11 -7.25
CA GLU A 16 -0.35 0.68 -8.59
C GLU A 16 -0.98 -0.73 -8.61
N PHE A 17 -0.49 -1.64 -7.77
CA PHE A 17 -0.99 -3.01 -7.67
C PHE A 17 -2.03 -3.20 -6.57
N GLY A 18 -2.37 -2.15 -5.83
CA GLY A 18 -3.31 -2.18 -4.73
C GLY A 18 -4.67 -2.79 -5.07
N PRO A 19 -5.36 -2.36 -6.16
CA PRO A 19 -6.65 -2.93 -6.55
C PRO A 19 -6.58 -4.44 -6.82
N LEU A 20 -5.55 -4.88 -7.55
CA LEU A 20 -5.36 -6.28 -7.89
C LEU A 20 -5.06 -7.11 -6.63
N ALA A 21 -4.17 -6.61 -5.76
CA ALA A 21 -3.83 -7.26 -4.51
C ALA A 21 -5.07 -7.44 -3.62
N HIS A 22 -5.91 -6.40 -3.51
CA HIS A 22 -7.15 -6.47 -2.75
C HIS A 22 -8.14 -7.48 -3.36
N ALA A 23 -8.38 -7.43 -4.67
CA ALA A 23 -9.27 -8.37 -5.35
C ALA A 23 -8.79 -9.82 -5.17
N GLN A 24 -7.48 -10.07 -5.26
CA GLN A 24 -6.93 -11.40 -5.05
C GLN A 24 -7.04 -11.85 -3.59
N ALA A 25 -6.82 -10.96 -2.62
CA ALA A 25 -7.03 -11.26 -1.21
C ALA A 25 -8.48 -11.67 -0.91
N GLN A 26 -9.47 -10.99 -1.51
CA GLN A 26 -10.89 -11.37 -1.41
C GLN A 26 -11.14 -12.78 -1.96
N VAL A 27 -10.65 -13.10 -3.16
CA VAL A 27 -10.81 -14.43 -3.79
C VAL A 27 -10.18 -15.54 -2.96
N LEU A 28 -9.09 -15.25 -2.26
CA LEU A 28 -8.40 -16.21 -1.38
C LEU A 28 -9.02 -16.32 0.02
N GLY A 29 -10.12 -15.59 0.31
CA GLY A 29 -10.75 -15.57 1.63
C GLY A 29 -9.94 -14.82 2.68
N MET A 30 -9.11 -13.88 2.25
CA MET A 30 -8.18 -13.09 3.06
C MET A 30 -8.49 -11.58 2.96
N ALA A 31 -9.77 -11.22 2.97
CA ALA A 31 -10.26 -9.83 2.84
C ALA A 31 -9.57 -8.82 3.80
N ALA A 32 -9.20 -9.30 4.98
CA ALA A 32 -8.53 -8.53 6.03
C ALA A 32 -7.00 -8.56 5.95
N LEU A 33 -6.39 -9.11 4.89
CA LEU A 33 -4.94 -9.14 4.73
C LEU A 33 -4.39 -7.71 4.82
N PRO A 34 -3.41 -7.44 5.71
CA PRO A 34 -2.76 -6.14 5.74
C PRO A 34 -2.02 -5.90 4.44
N LEU A 35 -2.56 -5.00 3.65
CA LEU A 35 -1.96 -4.51 2.42
C LEU A 35 -1.40 -3.11 2.75
N VAL A 36 -0.10 -2.90 2.60
CA VAL A 36 0.56 -1.62 2.88
C VAL A 36 1.13 -1.09 1.57
N PRO A 37 0.50 -0.07 0.97
CA PRO A 37 0.92 0.44 -0.32
C PRO A 37 2.12 1.38 -0.17
N ILE A 38 3.07 1.25 -1.08
CA ILE A 38 4.16 2.21 -1.29
C ILE A 38 3.87 3.01 -2.56
N PRO A 39 4.08 4.35 -2.58
CA PRO A 39 3.88 5.13 -3.79
C PRO A 39 4.74 4.64 -4.96
N HIS A 40 4.14 4.42 -6.12
CA HIS A 40 4.85 4.20 -7.39
C HIS A 40 5.63 5.46 -7.82
N PRO A 41 6.71 5.35 -8.62
CA PRO A 41 7.51 4.15 -8.87
C PRO A 41 8.43 3.83 -7.70
N LEU A 42 8.91 2.59 -7.62
CA LEU A 42 10.06 2.23 -6.79
C LEU A 42 11.35 2.12 -7.62
N ALA A 43 11.26 1.50 -8.79
CA ALA A 43 12.38 1.38 -9.73
C ALA A 43 12.80 2.75 -10.27
N GLY A 44 14.10 2.95 -10.45
CA GLY A 44 14.67 4.20 -10.95
C GLY A 44 14.79 5.33 -9.92
N ASN A 45 14.19 5.20 -8.74
CA ASN A 45 14.39 6.16 -7.66
C ASN A 45 15.79 6.07 -7.06
N GLU A 46 16.30 7.21 -6.61
CA GLU A 46 17.52 7.24 -5.81
C GLU A 46 17.32 6.49 -4.48
N ARG A 47 18.40 5.87 -3.97
CA ARG A 47 18.39 5.13 -2.70
C ARG A 47 17.82 5.94 -1.54
N LYS A 48 18.10 7.24 -1.48
CA LYS A 48 17.57 8.13 -0.43
C LYS A 48 16.04 8.22 -0.48
N LEU A 49 15.47 8.33 -1.67
CA LEU A 49 14.01 8.37 -1.86
C LEU A 49 13.39 7.01 -1.56
N VAL A 50 14.02 5.90 -1.96
CA VAL A 50 13.57 4.54 -1.58
C VAL A 50 13.56 4.37 -0.06
N GLY A 51 14.62 4.82 0.62
CA GLY A 51 14.70 4.80 2.08
C GLY A 51 13.60 5.65 2.74
N ALA A 52 13.31 6.83 2.22
CA ALA A 52 12.23 7.67 2.71
C ALA A 52 10.86 7.00 2.56
N LYS A 53 10.59 6.36 1.40
CA LYS A 53 9.35 5.60 1.17
C LYS A 53 9.21 4.42 2.14
N ALA A 54 10.30 3.70 2.41
CA ALA A 54 10.30 2.61 3.39
C ALA A 54 10.06 3.13 4.81
N GLN A 55 10.71 4.23 5.20
CA GLN A 55 10.54 4.84 6.52
C GLN A 55 9.09 5.28 6.75
N ALA A 56 8.44 5.83 5.73
CA ALA A 56 7.05 6.30 5.81
C ALA A 56 6.05 5.18 6.14
N ILE A 57 6.35 3.92 5.80
CA ILE A 57 5.45 2.79 6.05
C ILE A 57 5.92 1.88 7.21
N ALA A 58 7.09 2.12 7.78
CA ALA A 58 7.72 1.18 8.71
C ALA A 58 6.88 0.95 9.99
N GLU A 59 6.33 2.02 10.56
CA GLU A 59 5.45 1.94 11.73
C GLU A 59 4.15 1.21 11.40
N GLU A 60 3.58 1.45 10.23
CA GLU A 60 2.38 0.76 9.78
C GLU A 60 2.63 -0.75 9.65
N VAL A 61 3.73 -1.15 9.01
CA VAL A 61 4.11 -2.57 8.87
C VAL A 61 4.32 -3.21 10.24
N ALA A 62 5.02 -2.53 11.16
CA ALA A 62 5.23 -3.03 12.51
C ALA A 62 3.91 -3.23 13.26
N SER A 63 3.01 -2.25 13.21
CA SER A 63 1.68 -2.35 13.83
C SER A 63 0.85 -3.47 13.21
N ALA A 64 0.86 -3.63 11.89
CA ALA A 64 0.09 -4.66 11.21
C ALA A 64 0.57 -6.09 11.54
N LEU A 65 1.84 -6.26 11.92
CA LEU A 65 2.41 -7.54 12.34
C LEU A 65 2.24 -7.84 13.85
N THR A 66 1.94 -6.83 14.66
CA THR A 66 1.99 -6.95 16.14
C THR A 66 0.70 -6.58 16.86
N ASP A 67 -0.20 -5.82 16.23
CA ASP A 67 -1.49 -5.46 16.78
C ASP A 67 -2.44 -6.68 16.84
N PRO A 68 -3.46 -6.68 17.74
CA PRO A 68 -4.47 -7.73 17.81
C PRO A 68 -5.25 -7.88 16.50
N VAL A 69 -5.58 -9.13 16.12
CA VAL A 69 -6.23 -9.45 14.83
C VAL A 69 -7.56 -8.73 14.63
N GLU A 70 -8.31 -8.49 15.71
CA GLU A 70 -9.59 -7.78 15.68
C GLU A 70 -9.42 -6.34 15.23
N SER A 71 -8.28 -5.71 15.56
CA SER A 71 -7.95 -4.35 15.15
C SER A 71 -7.48 -4.26 13.70
N ILE A 72 -6.94 -5.35 13.16
CA ILE A 72 -6.43 -5.44 11.80
C ILE A 72 -7.58 -5.50 10.79
N GLY A 73 -8.58 -6.36 11.03
CA GLY A 73 -9.72 -6.52 10.11
C GLY A 73 -10.41 -5.21 9.82
N ALA A 74 -10.79 -4.48 10.88
CA ALA A 74 -11.44 -3.18 10.77
C ALA A 74 -10.59 -2.13 10.02
N ARG A 75 -9.26 -2.20 10.10
CA ARG A 75 -8.33 -1.24 9.48
C ARG A 75 -8.16 -1.48 7.98
N TYR A 76 -8.17 -2.73 7.52
CA TYR A 76 -7.74 -3.08 6.16
C TYR A 76 -8.85 -3.54 5.22
N GLU A 77 -10.00 -3.99 5.72
CA GLU A 77 -11.07 -4.59 4.90
C GLU A 77 -11.61 -3.66 3.78
N GLY A 78 -11.56 -2.33 3.95
CA GLY A 78 -12.03 -1.35 2.95
C GLY A 78 -11.00 -0.33 2.47
N ARG A 79 -9.76 -0.37 2.97
CA ARG A 79 -8.79 0.73 2.79
C ARG A 79 -8.36 0.90 1.33
N PHE A 80 -8.22 -0.19 0.58
CA PHE A 80 -7.71 -0.13 -0.80
C PHE A 80 -8.68 0.46 -1.81
N LEU A 81 -9.98 0.29 -1.60
CA LEU A 81 -11.00 0.95 -2.43
C LEU A 81 -10.83 2.46 -2.36
N SER A 82 -10.68 3.01 -1.14
CA SER A 82 -10.49 4.45 -0.92
C SER A 82 -9.20 5.01 -1.54
N LEU A 83 -8.09 4.26 -1.51
CA LEU A 83 -6.83 4.71 -2.09
C LEU A 83 -6.86 4.67 -3.62
N THR A 84 -7.55 3.67 -4.18
CA THR A 84 -7.75 3.53 -5.62
C THR A 84 -8.62 4.66 -6.17
N GLU A 85 -9.73 4.96 -5.50
CA GLU A 85 -10.61 6.08 -5.83
C GLU A 85 -9.84 7.40 -5.84
N ARG A 86 -9.06 7.68 -4.78
CA ARG A 86 -8.21 8.88 -4.70
C ARG A 86 -7.17 8.98 -5.83
N ARG A 87 -6.62 7.85 -6.27
CA ARG A 87 -5.68 7.80 -7.42
C ARG A 87 -6.40 8.16 -8.72
N LEU A 88 -7.57 7.56 -8.96
CA LEU A 88 -8.37 7.77 -10.17
C LEU A 88 -8.90 9.21 -10.27
N ASP A 89 -9.21 9.82 -9.13
CA ASP A 89 -9.78 11.18 -9.07
C ASP A 89 -8.73 12.31 -9.18
N GLY A 90 -7.44 12.06 -8.86
CA GLY A 90 -6.50 13.17 -8.62
C GLY A 90 -5.03 12.98 -9.03
N GLY A 91 -4.62 11.83 -9.57
CA GLY A 91 -3.30 11.73 -10.22
C GLY A 91 -2.06 11.89 -9.32
N ALA A 92 -2.13 11.53 -8.04
CA ALA A 92 -0.99 11.19 -7.17
C ALA A 92 -1.52 10.51 -5.90
N VAL A 93 -0.92 9.41 -5.45
CA VAL A 93 -1.19 8.86 -4.11
C VAL A 93 -0.01 9.25 -3.23
N CYS A 94 -0.29 10.09 -2.24
CA CYS A 94 0.69 10.52 -1.26
C CYS A 94 0.58 9.61 -0.03
N VAL A 95 1.71 9.12 0.46
CA VAL A 95 1.84 8.67 1.85
C VAL A 95 2.40 9.88 2.58
N ASP A 96 1.52 10.55 3.35
CA ASP A 96 1.78 11.84 4.02
C ASP A 96 2.17 13.00 3.07
N GLU A 97 3.05 13.90 3.50
CA GLU A 97 3.53 15.07 2.70
C GLU A 97 4.41 14.67 1.51
N ILE A 98 4.76 13.38 1.38
CA ILE A 98 5.63 12.89 0.33
C ILE A 98 4.77 12.39 -0.83
N CYS A 99 4.37 13.32 -1.68
CA CYS A 99 3.76 13.01 -2.96
C CYS A 99 4.84 12.60 -3.96
N ALA A 100 4.80 11.35 -4.44
CA ALA A 100 5.50 10.99 -5.65
C ALA A 100 4.71 11.57 -6.83
N ILE A 101 5.14 12.73 -7.34
CA ILE A 101 4.66 13.22 -8.64
C ILE A 101 5.09 12.18 -9.66
N ASP A 102 4.11 11.59 -10.35
CA ASP A 102 4.38 10.76 -11.50
C ASP A 102 4.99 11.64 -12.61
N PRO A 103 6.26 11.46 -12.98
CA PRO A 103 6.88 12.27 -14.02
C PRO A 103 6.22 12.08 -15.40
N ALA A 104 5.47 10.99 -15.62
CA ALA A 104 4.67 10.81 -16.84
C ALA A 104 3.40 11.68 -16.85
N ILE A 105 2.85 12.02 -15.67
CA ILE A 105 1.73 12.95 -15.53
C ILE A 105 2.21 14.40 -15.65
N ALA A 106 3.36 14.74 -15.06
CA ALA A 106 3.96 16.07 -15.15
C ALA A 106 4.29 16.48 -16.61
N LYS A 107 4.57 15.50 -17.47
CA LYS A 107 4.85 15.73 -18.90
C LYS A 107 3.62 16.07 -19.74
N LYS A 108 2.40 16.00 -19.17
CA LYS A 108 1.13 16.25 -19.85
C LYS A 108 0.54 17.65 -19.57
N MET A 109 1.24 18.46 -18.76
CA MET A 109 0.81 19.81 -18.35
C MET A 109 1.66 20.95 -18.95
N ILE A 110 2.38 20.68 -20.06
CA ILE A 110 3.08 21.69 -20.85
C ILE A 110 2.75 21.49 -22.32
#